data_AF-W0Q154-F1
#
_entry.id   AF-W0Q154-F1
#
_cell.length_a   1.000
_cell.length_b   1.000
_cell.length_c   1.000
_cell.angle_alpha   90.00
_cell.angle_beta   90.00
_cell.angle_gamma   90.00
#
_symmetry.space_group_name_H-M   'P 1'
#
loop_
_entity.id
_entity.type
_entity.pdbx_description
1 polymer ?
#
loop_
_entity_poly.entity_id
_entity_poly.type
_entity_poly.pdbx_seq_one_letter_code
_entity_poly.pdbx_strand_id
1 'polypeptide(L)'
;MNPKYHPLFEPYTLNNGVTIANRLTVAPLTIYDSGVDGEMTDAGRHFWQDRFHGFGLYIMLFTNVHPSGIGFESPNAFDERHSPTLREYAELAHQQADKAVVQIAHSGLRADPQMTQGFEVIAPTGDMYGRFRTMSKNEVWEMVQSYAKAAELVMQAGFDGVEIHGANGWQIQQFVSASTNYRTDFWGGSLEKRLNFPLEIVKAIDQMRQKHNRPDFIIGYRFSPEEPGEKGITMKETLALVDALLEQPIQYLHISLWDFYKKVRRGADSNLTRMQVVHDRIAGRVPFFG
;
A
#
# COMPACT_ATOMS: atom_id res chain seq x y z
N MET A 1 -30.25 -9.39 -14.00
CA MET A 1 -28.95 -8.74 -14.26
C MET A 1 -28.47 -9.14 -15.66
N ASN A 2 -27.81 -8.26 -16.43
CA ASN A 2 -27.33 -8.63 -17.76
C ASN A 2 -26.25 -9.74 -17.64
N PRO A 3 -26.39 -10.90 -18.32
CA PRO A 3 -25.45 -12.02 -18.21
C PRO A 3 -23.98 -11.64 -18.47
N LYS A 4 -23.72 -10.61 -19.28
CA LYS A 4 -22.38 -10.06 -19.52
C LYS A 4 -21.64 -9.68 -18.24
N TYR A 5 -22.35 -9.25 -17.20
CA TYR A 5 -21.75 -8.78 -15.95
C TYR A 5 -21.71 -9.86 -14.85
N HIS A 6 -22.29 -11.04 -15.09
CA HIS A 6 -22.28 -12.14 -14.12
C HIS A 6 -20.88 -12.47 -13.58
N PRO A 7 -19.81 -12.50 -14.40
CA PRO A 7 -18.46 -12.79 -13.89
C PRO A 7 -17.95 -11.83 -12.81
N LEU A 8 -18.48 -10.60 -12.73
CA LEU A 8 -18.10 -9.64 -11.69
C LEU A 8 -18.60 -10.05 -10.30
N PHE A 9 -19.69 -10.81 -10.23
CA PHE A 9 -20.33 -11.23 -8.98
C PHE A 9 -19.93 -12.65 -8.57
N GLU A 10 -19.09 -13.32 -9.36
CA GLU A 10 -18.53 -14.62 -9.00
C GLU A 10 -17.43 -14.46 -7.95
N PRO A 11 -17.40 -15.34 -6.93
CA PRO A 11 -16.33 -15.36 -5.96
C PRO A 11 -15.00 -15.79 -6.59
N TYR A 12 -13.91 -15.48 -5.91
CA TYR A 12 -12.59 -16.03 -6.21
C TYR A 12 -11.81 -16.31 -4.92
N THR A 13 -10.85 -17.22 -4.98
CA THR A 13 -10.05 -17.62 -3.83
C THR A 13 -8.61 -17.16 -4.00
N LEU A 14 -8.08 -16.49 -2.98
CA LEU A 14 -6.69 -16.05 -2.89
C LEU A 14 -5.75 -17.25 -2.72
N ASN A 15 -4.47 -17.08 -3.02
CA ASN A 15 -3.46 -18.13 -2.91
C ASN A 15 -3.18 -18.60 -1.47
N ASN A 16 -3.73 -17.92 -0.45
CA ASN A 16 -3.71 -18.34 0.95
C ASN A 16 -5.02 -19.02 1.40
N GLY A 17 -5.96 -19.28 0.48
CA GLY A 17 -7.23 -19.97 0.76
C GLY A 17 -8.39 -19.08 1.16
N VAL A 18 -8.19 -17.77 1.33
CA VAL A 18 -9.29 -16.83 1.62
C VAL A 18 -10.16 -16.63 0.38
N THR A 19 -11.46 -16.81 0.52
CA THR A 19 -12.45 -16.51 -0.52
C THR A 19 -12.93 -15.06 -0.41
N ILE A 20 -13.00 -14.39 -1.55
CA ILE A 20 -13.58 -13.05 -1.72
C ILE A 20 -14.92 -13.23 -2.45
N ALA A 21 -16.01 -12.69 -1.89
CA ALA A 21 -17.36 -12.94 -2.38
C ALA A 21 -17.63 -12.53 -3.84
N ASN A 22 -16.94 -11.50 -4.35
CA ASN A 22 -17.06 -11.02 -5.72
C ASN A 22 -15.83 -10.22 -6.19
N ARG A 23 -15.80 -9.84 -7.46
CA ARG A 23 -14.66 -9.13 -8.09
C ARG A 23 -14.74 -7.61 -7.99
N LEU A 24 -15.63 -7.07 -7.15
CA LEU A 24 -15.75 -5.64 -6.92
C LEU A 24 -14.92 -5.29 -5.68
N THR A 25 -13.80 -4.60 -5.92
CA THR A 25 -12.91 -4.10 -4.87
C THR A 25 -13.07 -2.59 -4.76
N VAL A 26 -13.23 -2.07 -3.55
CA VAL A 26 -13.21 -0.62 -3.31
C VAL A 26 -11.77 -0.17 -3.11
N ALA A 27 -11.35 0.77 -3.95
CA ALA A 27 -10.05 1.39 -3.86
C ALA A 27 -9.93 2.27 -2.59
N PRO A 28 -8.71 2.44 -2.04
CA PRO A 28 -8.46 3.27 -0.87
C PRO A 28 -8.88 4.72 -1.12
N LEU A 29 -9.70 5.26 -0.22
CA LEU A 29 -10.23 6.62 -0.27
C LEU A 29 -9.94 7.35 1.04
N THR A 30 -8.93 8.22 1.04
CA THR A 30 -8.73 9.19 2.13
C THR A 30 -9.77 10.29 2.04
N ILE A 31 -10.51 10.52 3.12
CA ILE A 31 -11.54 11.56 3.21
C ILE A 31 -11.22 12.66 4.24
N TYR A 32 -10.01 12.67 4.80
CA TYR A 32 -9.54 13.65 5.79
C TYR A 32 -10.44 13.72 7.04
N ASP A 33 -10.92 12.57 7.50
CA ASP A 33 -11.89 12.41 8.58
C ASP A 33 -11.27 12.01 9.93
N SER A 34 -9.94 12.13 10.05
CA SER A 34 -9.21 11.80 11.26
C SER A 34 -8.93 13.03 12.10
N GLY A 35 -9.01 12.87 13.42
CA GLY A 35 -8.61 13.88 14.38
C GLY A 35 -7.10 14.01 14.51
N VAL A 36 -6.66 14.77 15.51
CA VAL A 36 -5.25 15.19 15.65
C VAL A 36 -4.31 14.00 15.90
N ASP A 37 -4.80 12.94 16.54
CA ASP A 37 -4.04 11.72 16.83
C ASP A 37 -4.48 10.54 15.95
N GLY A 38 -5.15 10.84 14.83
CA GLY A 38 -5.61 9.83 13.86
C GLY A 38 -6.92 9.13 14.26
N GLU A 39 -7.61 9.61 15.30
CA GLU A 39 -8.89 9.07 15.75
C GLU A 39 -10.03 9.35 14.76
N MET A 40 -11.02 8.45 14.66
CA MET A 40 -12.17 8.68 13.79
C MET A 40 -13.04 9.81 14.36
N THR A 41 -13.33 10.82 13.53
CA THR A 41 -14.26 11.90 13.88
C THR A 41 -15.72 11.46 13.75
N ASP A 42 -16.65 12.22 14.31
CA ASP A 42 -18.09 11.95 14.15
C ASP A 42 -18.53 12.01 12.67
N ALA A 43 -17.92 12.89 11.88
CA ALA A 43 -18.15 12.95 10.44
C ALA A 43 -17.66 11.68 9.74
N GLY A 44 -16.49 11.16 10.14
CA GLY A 44 -15.98 9.87 9.69
C GLY A 44 -16.94 8.73 10.04
N ARG A 45 -17.36 8.63 11.31
CA ARG A 45 -18.35 7.62 11.76
C ARG A 45 -19.60 7.64 10.90
N HIS A 46 -20.16 8.83 10.63
CA HIS A 46 -21.33 8.97 9.78
C HIS A 46 -21.05 8.54 8.33
N PHE A 47 -19.89 8.90 7.78
CA PHE A 47 -19.53 8.53 6.43
C PHE A 47 -19.41 7.01 6.25
N TRP A 48 -18.76 6.32 7.19
CA TRP A 48 -18.45 4.88 7.09
C TRP A 48 -19.62 3.94 7.43
N GLN A 49 -20.74 4.45 7.94
CA GLN A 49 -21.89 3.64 8.36
C GLN A 49 -22.61 2.87 7.24
N ASP A 50 -22.45 3.26 5.98
CA ASP A 50 -23.22 2.68 4.86
C ASP A 50 -22.40 2.68 3.55
N ARG A 51 -21.20 2.09 3.59
CA ARG A 51 -20.21 2.15 2.48
C ARG A 51 -19.69 0.81 2.02
N PHE A 52 -19.75 -0.23 2.84
CA PHE A 52 -19.05 -1.47 2.53
C PHE A 52 -19.94 -2.54 1.86
N HIS A 53 -21.25 -2.32 1.78
CA HIS A 53 -22.20 -3.31 1.27
C HIS A 53 -21.97 -3.68 -0.20
N GLY A 54 -22.03 -4.98 -0.49
CA GLY A 54 -22.03 -5.51 -1.87
C GLY A 54 -20.66 -5.67 -2.53
N PHE A 55 -19.58 -5.26 -1.85
CA PHE A 55 -18.20 -5.42 -2.34
C PHE A 55 -17.55 -6.67 -1.76
N GLY A 56 -16.72 -7.35 -2.56
CA GLY A 56 -15.96 -8.51 -2.11
C GLY A 56 -14.80 -8.10 -1.21
N LEU A 57 -14.12 -7.01 -1.55
CA LEU A 57 -12.98 -6.49 -0.79
C LEU A 57 -13.07 -4.98 -0.66
N TYR A 58 -12.85 -4.48 0.54
CA TYR A 58 -12.71 -3.05 0.80
C TYR A 58 -11.29 -2.74 1.28
N ILE A 59 -10.61 -1.82 0.59
CA ILE A 59 -9.29 -1.34 1.00
C ILE A 59 -9.50 -0.02 1.75
N MET A 60 -9.26 -0.04 3.06
CA MET A 60 -9.36 1.15 3.91
C MET A 60 -8.29 2.18 3.52
N LEU A 61 -8.55 3.40 3.94
CA LEU A 61 -7.75 4.59 3.64
C LEU A 61 -6.28 4.48 4.10
N PHE A 62 -5.48 5.40 3.57
CA PHE A 62 -4.10 5.62 3.96
C PHE A 62 -3.98 5.68 5.49
N THR A 63 -3.17 4.80 6.08
CA THR A 63 -2.94 4.71 7.53
C THR A 63 -1.45 4.83 7.82
N ASN A 64 -1.07 5.80 8.65
CA ASN A 64 0.33 6.14 8.92
C ASN A 64 1.03 5.06 9.74
N VAL A 65 2.18 4.58 9.27
CA VAL A 65 3.00 3.57 9.97
C VAL A 65 4.06 4.17 10.90
N HIS A 66 4.27 5.49 10.88
CA HIS A 66 5.25 6.17 11.72
C HIS A 66 4.92 7.68 11.81
N PRO A 67 5.19 8.35 12.95
CA PRO A 67 4.91 9.79 13.10
C PRO A 67 5.59 10.68 12.06
N SER A 68 6.83 10.38 11.65
CA SER A 68 7.55 11.13 10.59
C SER A 68 6.89 11.08 9.21
N GLY A 69 5.88 10.23 9.03
CA GLY A 69 5.19 9.99 7.77
C GLY A 69 3.85 10.67 7.64
N ILE A 70 3.38 11.39 8.67
CA ILE A 70 2.09 12.08 8.65
C ILE A 70 2.18 13.31 7.74
N GLY A 71 1.27 13.41 6.77
CA GLY A 71 1.21 14.55 5.84
C GLY A 71 -0.18 15.14 5.64
N PHE A 72 -1.20 14.52 6.24
CA PHE A 72 -2.59 14.95 6.21
C PHE A 72 -3.38 14.13 7.24
N GLU A 73 -4.60 14.56 7.54
CA GLU A 73 -5.52 13.89 8.46
C GLU A 73 -5.80 12.46 7.97
N SER A 74 -5.28 11.48 8.70
CA SER A 74 -5.47 10.05 8.43
C SER A 74 -5.23 9.21 9.67
N PRO A 75 -5.74 7.97 9.72
CA PRO A 75 -5.54 7.07 10.85
C PRO A 75 -4.07 6.74 11.06
N ASN A 76 -3.75 6.36 12.28
CA ASN A 76 -2.40 5.99 12.70
C ASN A 76 -2.34 4.51 13.10
N ALA A 77 -1.21 3.87 12.84
CA ALA A 77 -0.93 2.47 13.21
C ALA A 77 0.54 2.28 13.59
N PHE A 78 1.09 3.12 14.46
CA PHE A 78 2.49 3.01 14.89
C PHE A 78 2.66 2.70 16.39
N ASP A 79 1.57 2.72 17.17
CA ASP A 79 1.56 2.48 18.61
C ASP A 79 0.17 1.96 19.06
N GLU A 80 0.15 1.24 20.18
CA GLU A 80 -1.03 0.62 20.79
C GLU A 80 -2.13 1.62 21.17
N ARG A 81 -1.78 2.89 21.37
CA ARG A 81 -2.76 3.96 21.59
C ARG A 81 -3.75 4.11 20.43
N HIS A 82 -3.40 3.69 19.22
CA HIS A 82 -4.29 3.73 18.05
C HIS A 82 -5.15 2.49 17.88
N SER A 83 -4.91 1.42 18.66
CA SER A 83 -5.68 0.18 18.60
C SER A 83 -7.20 0.37 18.76
N PRO A 84 -7.72 1.27 19.63
CA PRO A 84 -9.15 1.55 19.69
C PRO A 84 -9.73 2.06 18.37
N THR A 85 -9.07 3.02 17.72
CA THR A 85 -9.51 3.57 16.42
C THR A 85 -9.47 2.51 15.32
N LEU A 86 -8.41 1.70 15.27
CA LEU A 86 -8.29 0.62 14.29
C LEU A 86 -9.41 -0.42 14.47
N ARG A 87 -9.74 -0.78 15.72
CA ARG A 87 -10.87 -1.68 16.02
C ARG A 87 -12.20 -1.08 15.60
N GLU A 88 -12.42 0.21 15.84
CA GLU A 88 -13.65 0.89 15.43
C GLU A 88 -13.85 0.81 13.90
N TYR A 89 -12.80 1.06 13.11
CA TYR A 89 -12.87 0.88 11.65
C TYR A 89 -13.11 -0.58 11.25
N ALA A 90 -12.46 -1.54 11.90
CA ALA A 90 -12.64 -2.97 11.61
C ALA A 90 -14.07 -3.44 11.88
N GLU A 91 -14.63 -3.05 13.05
CA GLU A 91 -16.00 -3.36 13.43
C GLU A 91 -17.02 -2.76 12.44
N LEU A 92 -16.85 -1.50 12.05
CA LEU A 92 -17.71 -0.85 11.05
C LEU A 92 -17.65 -1.56 9.69
N ALA A 93 -16.45 -1.98 9.26
CA ALA A 93 -16.28 -2.68 8.01
C ALA A 93 -16.92 -4.08 8.04
N HIS A 94 -16.69 -4.87 9.09
CA HIS A 94 -17.25 -6.22 9.20
C HIS A 94 -18.76 -6.27 9.44
N GLN A 95 -19.38 -5.18 9.88
CA GLN A 95 -20.85 -5.07 9.89
C GLN A 95 -21.46 -5.00 8.49
N GLN A 96 -20.67 -4.69 7.46
CA GLN A 96 -21.17 -4.27 6.15
C GLN A 96 -20.48 -4.98 4.96
N ALA A 97 -19.22 -5.40 5.10
CA ALA A 97 -18.37 -5.99 4.06
C ALA A 97 -18.04 -7.47 4.33
N ASP A 98 -17.67 -8.20 3.27
CA ASP A 98 -17.11 -9.55 3.39
C ASP A 98 -15.65 -9.52 3.88
N LYS A 99 -14.81 -8.69 3.24
CA LYS A 99 -13.39 -8.54 3.58
C LYS A 99 -12.95 -7.08 3.61
N ALA A 100 -12.15 -6.73 4.61
CA ALA A 100 -11.56 -5.41 4.75
C ALA A 100 -10.06 -5.48 5.06
N VAL A 101 -9.27 -4.74 4.28
CA VAL A 101 -7.82 -4.61 4.47
C VAL A 101 -7.44 -3.14 4.66
N VAL A 102 -6.35 -2.85 5.36
CA VAL A 102 -5.91 -1.47 5.60
C VAL A 102 -4.74 -1.07 4.71
N GLN A 103 -4.83 0.07 4.03
CA GLN A 103 -3.68 0.60 3.30
C GLN A 103 -2.68 1.25 4.27
N ILE A 104 -1.56 0.58 4.52
CA ILE A 104 -0.49 1.08 5.38
C ILE A 104 0.56 1.84 4.57
N ALA A 105 0.92 3.04 5.04
CA ALA A 105 1.69 3.98 4.24
C ALA A 105 2.54 4.96 5.08
N HIS A 106 3.46 5.64 4.39
CA HIS A 106 4.32 6.69 4.93
C HIS A 106 4.55 7.76 3.85
N SER A 107 4.34 9.04 4.17
CA SER A 107 4.39 10.12 3.15
C SER A 107 5.81 10.39 2.61
N GLY A 108 6.84 10.06 3.38
CA GLY A 108 8.25 10.22 2.98
C GLY A 108 8.57 11.70 2.82
N LEU A 109 9.20 12.09 1.71
CA LEU A 109 9.49 13.51 1.42
C LEU A 109 8.25 14.43 1.33
N ARG A 110 7.04 13.85 1.30
CA ARG A 110 5.76 14.57 1.24
C ARG A 110 5.07 14.70 2.60
N ALA A 111 5.68 14.23 3.69
CA ALA A 111 5.13 14.47 5.02
C ALA A 111 5.08 15.98 5.31
N ASP A 112 4.13 16.39 6.14
CA ASP A 112 4.00 17.78 6.59
C ASP A 112 4.77 17.94 7.90
N PRO A 113 5.86 18.73 7.94
CA PRO A 113 6.63 18.95 9.16
C PRO A 113 5.80 19.46 10.36
N GLN A 114 4.63 20.07 10.12
CA GLN A 114 3.74 20.54 11.20
C GLN A 114 2.93 19.38 11.82
N MET A 115 2.80 18.26 11.13
CA MET A 115 2.00 17.10 11.56
C MET A 115 2.86 15.93 12.04
N THR A 116 4.17 15.93 11.83
CA THR A 116 5.07 14.81 12.16
C THR A 116 5.29 14.56 13.65
N GLN A 117 4.50 15.18 14.54
CA GLN A 117 4.61 15.06 16.00
C GLN A 117 6.03 15.34 16.52
N GLY A 118 6.74 16.28 15.91
CA GLY A 118 8.10 16.68 16.27
C GLY A 118 9.22 15.85 15.63
N PHE A 119 8.90 14.85 14.80
CA PHE A 119 9.89 14.10 14.04
C PHE A 119 10.32 14.86 12.78
N GLU A 120 11.57 14.67 12.36
CA GLU A 120 12.03 15.18 11.08
C GLU A 120 11.33 14.46 9.91
N VAL A 121 11.11 15.18 8.81
CA VAL A 121 10.67 14.54 7.56
C VAL A 121 11.85 13.77 6.96
N ILE A 122 11.64 12.48 6.68
CA ILE A 122 12.68 11.57 6.22
C ILE A 122 12.34 10.92 4.87
N ALA A 123 13.38 10.75 4.05
CA ALA A 123 13.29 10.22 2.71
C ALA A 123 14.51 9.34 2.35
N PRO A 124 14.48 8.57 1.25
CA PRO A 124 15.64 7.79 0.81
C PRO A 124 16.87 8.66 0.59
N THR A 125 16.68 9.89 0.12
CA THR A 125 17.71 10.91 -0.09
C THR A 125 17.14 12.28 0.27
N GLY A 126 17.86 13.04 1.10
CA GLY A 126 17.51 14.38 1.55
C GLY A 126 17.67 15.43 0.46
N ASP A 127 17.16 16.63 0.71
CA ASP A 127 17.33 17.77 -0.21
C ASP A 127 18.36 18.79 0.29
N MET A 128 18.79 19.66 -0.64
CA MET A 128 19.79 20.68 -0.35
C MET A 128 19.28 21.82 0.55
N TYR A 129 17.96 21.92 0.71
CA TYR A 129 17.32 22.94 1.53
C TYR A 129 17.01 22.45 2.96
N GLY A 130 17.29 21.19 3.27
CA GLY A 130 17.03 20.61 4.59
C GLY A 130 15.55 20.46 4.92
N ARG A 131 14.65 20.45 3.93
CA ARG A 131 13.20 20.24 4.13
C ARG A 131 12.90 18.80 4.52
N PHE A 132 13.75 17.87 4.08
CA PHE A 132 13.71 16.47 4.47
C PHE A 132 15.12 15.87 4.47
N ARG A 133 15.38 14.94 5.39
CA ARG A 133 16.69 14.34 5.60
C ARG A 133 16.80 12.94 4.98
N THR A 134 18.01 12.58 4.55
CA THR A 134 18.36 11.20 4.18
C THR A 134 18.25 10.26 5.39
N MET A 135 17.47 9.18 5.26
CA MET A 135 17.45 8.10 6.24
C MET A 135 18.83 7.41 6.35
N SER A 136 19.32 7.19 7.56
CA SER A 136 20.48 6.33 7.81
C SER A 136 20.14 4.87 7.49
N LYS A 137 21.15 4.00 7.37
CA LYS A 137 20.91 2.57 7.14
C LYS A 137 20.04 1.93 8.23
N ASN A 138 20.24 2.34 9.48
CA ASN A 138 19.49 1.82 10.62
C ASN A 138 18.04 2.33 10.58
N GLU A 139 17.83 3.61 10.27
CA GLU A 139 16.48 4.17 10.13
C GLU A 139 15.68 3.50 9.02
N VAL A 140 16.31 3.04 7.93
CA VAL A 140 15.60 2.25 6.90
C VAL A 140 15.15 0.91 7.46
N TRP A 141 15.99 0.21 8.22
CA TRP A 141 15.60 -1.05 8.88
C TRP A 141 14.52 -0.84 9.96
N GLU A 142 14.64 0.22 10.75
CA GLU A 142 13.62 0.61 11.73
C GLU A 142 12.29 0.89 11.03
N MET A 143 12.31 1.59 9.89
CA MET A 143 11.10 1.84 9.11
C MET A 143 10.48 0.54 8.57
N VAL A 144 11.27 -0.44 8.13
CA VAL A 144 10.75 -1.77 7.77
C VAL A 144 10.00 -2.39 8.96
N GLN A 145 10.54 -2.27 10.17
CA GLN A 145 9.88 -2.76 11.39
C GLN A 145 8.63 -1.93 11.74
N SER A 146 8.61 -0.62 11.47
CA SER A 146 7.42 0.21 11.65
C SER A 146 6.25 -0.25 10.76
N TYR A 147 6.51 -0.60 9.49
CA TYR A 147 5.50 -1.21 8.63
C TYR A 147 5.01 -2.57 9.17
N ALA A 148 5.92 -3.41 9.68
CA ALA A 148 5.54 -4.69 10.29
C ALA A 148 4.71 -4.50 11.57
N LYS A 149 5.07 -3.53 12.42
CA LYS A 149 4.30 -3.18 13.63
C LYS A 149 2.92 -2.66 13.26
N ALA A 150 2.80 -1.83 12.23
CA ALA A 150 1.50 -1.37 11.74
C ALA A 150 0.62 -2.53 11.28
N ALA A 151 1.18 -3.49 10.53
CA ALA A 151 0.45 -4.69 10.15
C ALA A 151 0.05 -5.57 11.35
N GLU A 152 0.91 -5.67 12.37
CA GLU A 152 0.58 -6.35 13.63
C GLU A 152 -0.62 -5.69 14.33
N LEU A 153 -0.63 -4.35 14.44
CA LEU A 153 -1.74 -3.60 15.05
C LEU A 153 -3.04 -3.76 14.25
N VAL A 154 -2.97 -3.67 12.92
CA VAL A 154 -4.12 -3.89 12.02
C VAL A 154 -4.68 -5.31 12.17
N MET A 155 -3.80 -6.31 12.27
CA MET A 155 -4.19 -7.70 12.48
C MET A 155 -4.87 -7.93 13.82
N GLN A 156 -4.34 -7.33 14.89
CA GLN A 156 -4.92 -7.38 16.24
C GLN A 156 -6.23 -6.60 16.35
N ALA A 157 -6.40 -5.56 15.53
CA ALA A 157 -7.65 -4.81 15.45
C ALA A 157 -8.79 -5.58 14.77
N GLY A 158 -8.47 -6.68 14.07
CA GLY A 158 -9.46 -7.60 13.49
C GLY A 158 -9.61 -7.51 11.98
N PHE A 159 -8.84 -6.67 11.28
CA PHE A 159 -8.88 -6.63 9.82
C PHE A 159 -8.42 -7.95 9.17
N ASP A 160 -8.87 -8.19 7.94
CA ASP A 160 -8.50 -9.37 7.15
C ASP A 160 -7.10 -9.26 6.54
N GLY A 161 -6.48 -8.08 6.54
CA GLY A 161 -5.18 -7.88 5.91
C GLY A 161 -4.71 -6.43 5.82
N VAL A 162 -3.62 -6.23 5.08
CA VAL A 162 -3.06 -4.92 4.72
C VAL A 162 -2.79 -4.81 3.23
N GLU A 163 -2.88 -3.58 2.71
CA GLU A 163 -2.30 -3.20 1.44
C GLU A 163 -1.05 -2.32 1.68
N ILE A 164 0.10 -2.75 1.17
CA ILE A 164 1.34 -1.97 1.23
C ILE A 164 1.31 -0.89 0.14
N HIS A 165 1.36 0.39 0.54
CA HIS A 165 1.26 1.50 -0.40
C HIS A 165 2.61 1.87 -1.06
N GLY A 166 2.97 1.14 -2.11
CA GLY A 166 4.15 1.37 -2.96
C GLY A 166 3.96 2.31 -4.16
N ALA A 167 3.01 3.25 -4.09
CA ALA A 167 2.56 4.04 -5.24
C ALA A 167 2.45 5.56 -4.94
N ASN A 168 2.03 6.32 -5.94
CA ASN A 168 1.68 7.76 -5.89
C ASN A 168 2.75 8.71 -5.36
N GLY A 169 4.02 8.29 -5.36
CA GLY A 169 5.16 9.07 -4.92
C GLY A 169 5.35 9.10 -3.40
N TRP A 170 4.74 8.17 -2.67
CA TRP A 170 4.98 7.97 -1.22
C TRP A 170 6.29 7.22 -0.96
N GLN A 171 6.65 7.04 0.31
CA GLN A 171 7.99 6.63 0.73
C GLN A 171 8.50 5.37 0.00
N ILE A 172 7.69 4.33 -0.10
CA ILE A 172 8.10 3.09 -0.77
C ILE A 172 8.39 3.35 -2.26
N GLN A 173 7.54 4.10 -2.97
CA GLN A 173 7.84 4.50 -4.35
C GLN A 173 9.10 5.36 -4.42
N GLN A 174 9.34 6.23 -3.44
CA GLN A 174 10.55 7.05 -3.40
C GLN A 174 11.81 6.18 -3.31
N PHE A 175 11.78 5.04 -2.60
CA PHE A 175 12.88 4.06 -2.60
C PHE A 175 13.00 3.35 -3.94
N VAL A 176 11.87 2.98 -4.57
CA VAL A 176 11.88 2.31 -5.87
C VAL A 176 12.35 3.23 -6.98
N SER A 177 12.08 4.53 -6.94
CA SER A 177 12.41 5.46 -8.02
C SER A 177 13.88 5.91 -8.04
N ALA A 178 14.53 5.82 -9.20
CA ALA A 178 15.85 6.41 -9.42
C ALA A 178 15.84 7.95 -9.49
N SER A 179 14.65 8.59 -9.53
CA SER A 179 14.51 10.04 -9.44
C SER A 179 14.63 10.57 -8.01
N THR A 180 14.40 9.75 -7.00
CA THR A 180 14.35 10.16 -5.58
C THR A 180 15.29 9.38 -4.67
N ASN A 181 15.81 8.22 -5.13
CA ASN A 181 16.74 7.41 -4.37
C ASN A 181 18.14 7.44 -5.02
N TYR A 182 19.02 8.29 -4.49
CA TYR A 182 20.41 8.42 -4.94
C TYR A 182 21.39 7.67 -4.04
N ARG A 183 20.89 6.74 -3.22
CA ARG A 183 21.73 5.95 -2.32
C ARG A 183 22.65 5.02 -3.11
N THR A 184 23.77 4.65 -2.50
CA THR A 184 24.74 3.70 -3.06
C THR A 184 24.92 2.44 -2.19
N ASP A 185 24.11 2.32 -1.14
CA ASP A 185 24.12 1.20 -0.20
C ASP A 185 23.15 0.08 -0.59
N PHE A 186 22.77 -0.77 0.36
CA PHE A 186 21.83 -1.88 0.14
C PHE A 186 20.47 -1.41 -0.38
N TRP A 187 20.11 -0.14 -0.21
CA TRP A 187 18.77 0.37 -0.49
C TRP A 187 18.68 1.16 -1.79
N GLY A 188 19.77 1.33 -2.56
CA GLY A 188 19.72 2.13 -3.79
C GLY A 188 20.88 1.92 -4.75
N GLY A 189 20.84 2.69 -5.85
CA GLY A 189 21.76 2.55 -6.97
C GLY A 189 21.14 1.67 -8.06
N SER A 190 21.47 0.38 -8.07
CA SER A 190 20.89 -0.54 -9.05
C SER A 190 19.39 -0.76 -8.80
N LEU A 191 18.66 -1.23 -9.81
CA LEU A 191 17.23 -1.53 -9.66
C LEU A 191 17.02 -2.58 -8.57
N GLU A 192 17.80 -3.66 -8.57
CA GLU A 192 17.72 -4.75 -7.59
C GLU A 192 17.83 -4.21 -6.16
N LYS A 193 18.75 -3.27 -5.92
CA LYS A 193 18.92 -2.64 -4.60
C LYS A 193 17.77 -1.70 -4.23
N ARG A 194 17.22 -0.95 -5.18
CA ARG A 194 16.03 -0.10 -4.97
C ARG A 194 14.79 -0.93 -4.61
N LEU A 195 14.71 -2.19 -5.08
CA LEU A 195 13.62 -3.11 -4.74
C LEU A 195 13.76 -3.72 -3.33
N ASN A 196 14.92 -3.63 -2.68
CA ASN A 196 15.08 -4.25 -1.35
C ASN A 196 14.11 -3.67 -0.31
N PHE A 197 13.86 -2.36 -0.30
CA PHE A 197 12.97 -1.75 0.69
C PHE A 197 11.53 -2.31 0.66
N PRO A 198 10.80 -2.30 -0.48
CA PRO A 198 9.48 -2.91 -0.52
C PRO A 198 9.48 -4.42 -0.23
N LEU A 199 10.51 -5.16 -0.68
CA LEU A 199 10.58 -6.61 -0.46
C LEU A 199 10.84 -6.97 1.00
N GLU A 200 11.71 -6.24 1.69
CA GLU A 200 11.94 -6.43 3.13
C GLU A 200 10.71 -6.06 3.97
N ILE A 201 9.91 -5.07 3.54
CA ILE A 201 8.60 -4.78 4.17
C ILE A 201 7.65 -5.99 4.04
N VAL A 202 7.52 -6.57 2.85
CA VAL A 202 6.66 -7.75 2.66
C VAL A 202 7.11 -8.91 3.55
N LYS A 203 8.41 -9.19 3.60
CA LYS A 203 8.98 -10.24 4.47
C LYS A 203 8.70 -9.99 5.94
N ALA A 204 8.89 -8.76 6.42
CA ALA A 204 8.67 -8.42 7.83
C ALA A 204 7.18 -8.53 8.22
N ILE A 205 6.27 -8.15 7.33
CA ILE A 205 4.82 -8.34 7.54
C ILE A 205 4.45 -9.83 7.56
N ASP A 206 5.02 -10.65 6.65
CA ASP A 206 4.79 -12.09 6.66
C ASP A 206 5.33 -12.76 7.94
N GLN A 207 6.46 -12.29 8.47
CA GLN A 207 6.96 -12.76 9.77
C GLN A 207 5.96 -12.45 10.90
N MET A 208 5.31 -11.29 10.90
CA MET A 208 4.25 -10.98 11.87
C MET A 208 3.03 -11.90 11.65
N ARG A 209 2.64 -12.14 10.41
CA ARG A 209 1.57 -13.09 10.06
C ARG A 209 1.81 -14.48 10.62
N GLN A 210 3.03 -15.00 10.49
CA GLN A 210 3.44 -16.29 11.03
C GLN A 210 3.47 -16.28 12.56
N LYS A 211 4.08 -15.24 13.17
CA LYS A 211 4.15 -15.06 14.64
C LYS A 211 2.78 -15.09 15.30
N HIS A 212 1.76 -14.52 14.65
CA HIS A 212 0.39 -14.46 15.15
C HIS A 212 -0.50 -15.63 14.70
N ASN A 213 0.05 -16.63 14.00
CA ASN A 213 -0.71 -17.77 13.45
C ASN A 213 -1.93 -17.34 12.63
N ARG A 214 -1.76 -16.33 11.76
CA ARG A 214 -2.81 -15.80 10.89
C ARG A 214 -2.56 -16.12 9.41
N PRO A 215 -2.56 -17.41 8.99
CA PRO A 215 -2.29 -17.76 7.59
C PRO A 215 -3.32 -17.15 6.62
N ASP A 216 -4.50 -16.78 7.12
CA ASP A 216 -5.58 -16.09 6.42
C ASP A 216 -5.29 -14.60 6.17
N PHE A 217 -4.35 -13.97 6.88
CA PHE A 217 -4.09 -12.53 6.74
C PHE A 217 -3.57 -12.20 5.33
N ILE A 218 -4.30 -11.31 4.65
CA ILE A 218 -4.08 -10.89 3.27
C ILE A 218 -2.96 -9.85 3.23
N ILE A 219 -1.96 -10.06 2.38
CA ILE A 219 -0.92 -9.07 2.08
C ILE A 219 -1.07 -8.63 0.62
N GLY A 220 -1.57 -7.42 0.41
CA GLY A 220 -1.66 -6.77 -0.89
C GLY A 220 -0.51 -5.80 -1.13
N TYR A 221 -0.20 -5.51 -2.40
CA TYR A 221 0.78 -4.48 -2.76
C TYR A 221 0.27 -3.57 -3.89
N ARG A 222 0.28 -2.26 -3.65
CA ARG A 222 -0.12 -1.25 -4.62
C ARG A 222 1.09 -0.51 -5.20
N PHE A 223 1.17 -0.35 -6.52
CA PHE A 223 2.28 0.34 -7.20
C PHE A 223 1.80 1.33 -8.26
N SER A 224 2.63 2.34 -8.53
CA SER A 224 2.47 3.18 -9.70
C SER A 224 3.18 2.55 -10.89
N PRO A 225 2.54 2.46 -12.07
CA PRO A 225 3.12 1.74 -13.20
C PRO A 225 4.27 2.48 -13.88
N GLU A 226 4.25 3.81 -13.84
CA GLU A 226 5.28 4.65 -14.43
C GLU A 226 5.37 5.98 -13.69
N GLU A 227 6.56 6.57 -13.71
CA GLU A 227 6.81 7.93 -13.25
C GLU A 227 7.44 8.73 -14.40
N PRO A 228 7.03 10.00 -14.62
CA PRO A 228 7.62 10.84 -15.65
C PRO A 228 9.07 11.24 -15.34
N GLY A 229 9.72 11.86 -16.32
CA GLY A 229 11.10 12.32 -16.20
C GLY A 229 12.12 11.26 -16.62
N GLU A 230 13.35 11.68 -16.91
CA GLU A 230 14.40 10.79 -17.46
C GLU A 230 14.71 9.62 -16.52
N LYS A 231 14.81 9.89 -15.22
CA LYS A 231 15.09 8.91 -14.14
C LYS A 231 13.84 8.31 -13.48
N GLY A 232 12.65 8.63 -13.98
CA GLY A 232 11.41 8.08 -13.44
C GLY A 232 11.26 6.58 -13.71
N ILE A 233 10.45 5.92 -12.88
CA ILE A 233 10.08 4.50 -13.04
C ILE A 233 9.55 4.23 -14.45
N THR A 234 10.17 3.27 -15.14
CA THR A 234 9.74 2.80 -16.47
C THR A 234 8.92 1.51 -16.35
N MET A 235 8.17 1.14 -17.39
CA MET A 235 7.50 -0.17 -17.39
C MET A 235 8.48 -1.33 -17.24
N LYS A 236 9.72 -1.23 -17.75
CA LYS A 236 10.74 -2.27 -17.54
C LYS A 236 11.03 -2.46 -16.05
N GLU A 237 11.15 -1.36 -15.30
CA GLU A 237 11.40 -1.40 -13.86
C GLU A 237 10.16 -1.88 -13.09
N THR A 238 8.97 -1.42 -13.47
CA THR A 238 7.70 -1.90 -12.90
C THR A 238 7.53 -3.40 -13.10
N LEU A 239 7.84 -3.93 -14.28
CA LEU A 239 7.73 -5.36 -14.54
C LEU A 239 8.75 -6.17 -13.72
N ALA A 240 9.94 -5.64 -13.48
CA ALA A 240 10.90 -6.26 -12.56
C ALA A 240 10.42 -6.23 -11.09
N LEU A 241 9.78 -5.14 -10.64
CA LEU A 241 9.13 -5.08 -9.34
C LEU A 241 7.98 -6.11 -9.25
N VAL A 242 7.15 -6.20 -10.28
CA VAL A 242 6.05 -7.19 -10.35
C VAL A 242 6.60 -8.61 -10.26
N ASP A 243 7.64 -8.94 -11.04
CA ASP A 243 8.27 -10.26 -10.99
C ASP A 243 8.85 -10.55 -9.60
N ALA A 244 9.54 -9.59 -8.97
CA ALA A 244 10.08 -9.76 -7.62
C ALA A 244 8.98 -9.94 -6.56
N LEU A 245 7.87 -9.21 -6.68
CA LEU A 245 6.71 -9.31 -5.78
C LEU A 245 5.96 -10.63 -5.93
N LEU A 246 5.91 -11.21 -7.13
CA LEU A 246 5.25 -12.51 -7.36
C LEU A 246 6.00 -13.69 -6.73
N GLU A 247 7.26 -13.50 -6.37
CA GLU A 247 8.05 -14.44 -5.56
C GLU A 247 7.90 -14.18 -4.03
N GLN A 248 7.06 -13.23 -3.62
CA GLN A 248 6.76 -12.93 -2.22
C GLN A 248 5.39 -13.51 -1.80
N PRO A 249 5.12 -13.68 -0.48
CA PRO A 249 3.87 -14.24 0.02
C PRO A 249 2.65 -13.29 -0.08
N ILE A 250 2.53 -12.51 -1.16
CA ILE A 250 1.42 -11.60 -1.41
C ILE A 250 0.20 -12.32 -2.02
N GLN A 251 -0.98 -11.77 -1.76
CA GLN A 251 -2.26 -12.33 -2.22
C GLN A 251 -2.82 -11.58 -3.43
N TYR A 252 -2.44 -10.32 -3.65
CA TYR A 252 -2.86 -9.57 -4.83
C TYR A 252 -1.89 -8.42 -5.17
N LEU A 253 -1.99 -7.96 -6.41
CA LEU A 253 -1.32 -6.76 -6.91
C LEU A 253 -2.36 -5.70 -7.31
N HIS A 254 -2.05 -4.43 -7.06
CA HIS A 254 -2.96 -3.31 -7.36
C HIS A 254 -2.20 -2.21 -8.11
N ILE A 255 -2.59 -1.93 -9.36
CA ILE A 255 -1.99 -0.86 -10.15
C ILE A 255 -2.73 0.46 -9.89
N SER A 256 -1.99 1.51 -9.54
CA SER A 256 -2.55 2.85 -9.40
C SER A 256 -2.55 3.58 -10.74
N LEU A 257 -3.73 3.80 -11.30
CA LEU A 257 -3.94 4.52 -12.56
C LEU A 257 -4.98 5.63 -12.40
N TRP A 258 -4.72 6.76 -13.04
CA TRP A 258 -5.72 7.81 -13.25
C TRP A 258 -6.67 7.49 -14.41
N ASP A 259 -6.24 6.62 -15.31
CA ASP A 259 -6.97 6.22 -16.51
C ASP A 259 -6.60 4.76 -16.84
N PHE A 260 -7.61 3.90 -16.83
CA PHE A 260 -7.50 2.47 -17.09
C PHE A 260 -6.90 2.16 -18.47
N TYR A 261 -7.19 2.99 -19.48
CA TYR A 261 -6.77 2.79 -20.87
C TYR A 261 -5.45 3.48 -21.21
N LYS A 262 -4.76 4.03 -20.20
CA LYS A 262 -3.52 4.76 -20.42
C LYS A 262 -2.43 3.85 -20.97
N LYS A 263 -1.89 4.24 -22.13
CA LYS A 263 -0.81 3.54 -22.82
C LYS A 263 0.52 3.64 -22.06
N VAL A 264 1.38 2.65 -22.32
CA VAL A 264 2.77 2.66 -21.85
C VAL A 264 3.50 3.90 -22.37
N ARG A 265 4.21 4.61 -21.47
CA ARG A 265 5.08 5.72 -21.83
C ARG A 265 6.43 5.22 -22.34
N ARG A 266 7.07 4.29 -21.63
CA ARG A 266 8.38 3.72 -22.00
C ARG A 266 8.71 2.42 -21.25
N GLY A 267 9.61 1.62 -21.83
CA GLY A 267 10.12 0.39 -21.20
C GLY A 267 9.27 -0.87 -21.46
N ALA A 268 8.25 -0.77 -22.32
CA ALA A 268 7.48 -1.87 -22.89
C ALA A 268 6.82 -1.40 -24.21
N ASP A 269 5.97 -2.21 -24.84
CA ASP A 269 5.25 -1.83 -26.06
C ASP A 269 4.30 -0.64 -25.80
N SER A 270 4.57 0.48 -26.47
CA SER A 270 3.81 1.73 -26.35
C SER A 270 2.41 1.69 -27.00
N ASN A 271 2.09 0.64 -27.77
CA ASN A 271 0.76 0.42 -28.30
C ASN A 271 -0.22 -0.17 -27.28
N LEU A 272 0.29 -0.86 -26.27
CA LEU A 272 -0.50 -1.53 -25.24
C LEU A 272 -0.79 -0.60 -24.06
N THR A 273 -1.86 -0.91 -23.32
CA THR A 273 -2.15 -0.24 -22.05
C THR A 273 -1.22 -0.75 -20.96
N ARG A 274 -0.93 0.10 -19.96
CA ARG A 274 -0.15 -0.32 -18.78
C ARG A 274 -0.83 -1.49 -18.07
N MET A 275 -2.15 -1.43 -17.98
CA MET A 275 -3.00 -2.49 -17.43
C MET A 275 -2.74 -3.81 -18.14
N GLN A 276 -2.81 -3.82 -19.47
CA GLN A 276 -2.63 -5.03 -20.28
C GLN A 276 -1.23 -5.61 -20.10
N VAL A 277 -0.19 -4.77 -20.19
CA VAL A 277 1.20 -5.22 -20.06
C VAL A 277 1.49 -5.87 -18.70
N VAL A 278 0.93 -5.31 -17.62
CA VAL A 278 1.08 -5.89 -16.28
C VAL A 278 0.24 -7.14 -16.11
N HIS A 279 -1.02 -7.11 -16.54
CA HIS A 279 -1.93 -8.26 -16.50
C HIS A 279 -1.29 -9.48 -17.19
N ASP A 280 -0.74 -9.28 -18.38
CA ASP A 280 -0.10 -10.33 -19.16
C ASP A 280 1.18 -10.85 -18.48
N ARG A 281 1.93 -9.98 -17.77
CA ARG A 281 3.10 -10.41 -16.97
C ARG A 281 2.72 -11.20 -15.72
N ILE A 282 1.63 -10.82 -15.04
CA ILE A 282 1.13 -11.54 -13.88
C ILE A 282 0.64 -12.93 -14.29
N ALA A 283 0.00 -13.04 -15.46
CA ALA A 283 -0.45 -14.30 -16.06
C ALA A 283 -1.33 -15.13 -15.11
N GLY A 284 -2.19 -14.45 -14.34
CA GLY A 284 -3.11 -15.09 -13.39
C GLY A 284 -2.47 -15.68 -12.13
N ARG A 285 -1.17 -15.47 -11.88
CA ARG A 285 -0.48 -15.97 -10.67
C ARG A 285 -1.10 -15.46 -9.36
N VAL A 286 -1.56 -14.20 -9.38
CA VAL A 286 -2.36 -13.59 -8.31
C VAL A 286 -3.45 -12.71 -8.93
N PRO A 287 -4.55 -12.44 -8.22
CA PRO A 287 -5.49 -11.39 -8.56
C PRO A 287 -4.79 -10.05 -8.80
N PHE A 288 -5.27 -9.33 -9.82
CA PHE A 288 -4.74 -8.03 -10.22
C PHE A 288 -5.86 -7.00 -10.27
N PHE A 289 -5.74 -5.96 -9.46
CA PHE A 289 -6.74 -4.89 -9.32
C PHE A 289 -6.28 -3.66 -10.08
N GLY A 290 -7.24 -2.97 -10.70
CA GLY A 290 -6.99 -1.92 -11.66
C GLY A 290 -8.06 -0.84 -11.72
#